data_AF-A0A7K8HQD1-F1
#
_entry.id   AF-A0A7K8HQD1-F1
#
_cell.length_a   1.000
_cell.length_b   1.000
_cell.length_c   1.000
_cell.angle_alpha   90.00
_cell.angle_beta   90.00
_cell.angle_gamma   90.00
#
_symmetry.space_group_name_H-M   'P 1'
#
loop_
_entity.id
_entity.type
_entity.pdbx_description
1 polymer ?
#
loop_
_entity_poly.entity_id
_entity_poly.type
_entity_poly.pdbx_seq_one_letter_code
_entity_poly.pdbx_strand_id
1 'polypeptide(L)'
;EYTMDVFFRQTWTDERLKFSGPTEILRLNNLMVSKIWTPDTFFRNGKKSIAHNMTTPNKLFRIMQNGTILYTMRLTINADCPMRLVNFPMDGHACPLKFGSYAYPKSEIIYTWKKGPLHSVEVPQESSSLLQYDLIGQTVSSETIKSNTG
;
A
#
# COMPACT_ATOMS: atom_id res chain seq x y z
N GLU A 1 0.55 2.11 -19.21
CA GLU A 1 1.02 1.51 -17.95
C GLU A 1 2.06 2.43 -17.33
N TYR A 2 2.31 2.29 -16.04
CA TYR A 2 3.40 2.98 -15.34
C TYR A 2 3.90 2.11 -14.19
N THR A 3 5.15 2.35 -13.80
CA THR A 3 5.81 1.60 -12.72
C THR A 3 6.08 2.52 -11.54
N MET A 4 5.81 2.04 -10.32
CA MET A 4 6.15 2.74 -9.09
C MET A 4 6.89 1.82 -8.12
N ASP A 5 7.84 2.39 -7.39
CA ASP A 5 8.47 1.76 -6.23
C ASP A 5 7.90 2.41 -4.97
N VAL A 6 7.32 1.60 -4.08
CA VAL A 6 6.65 2.09 -2.87
C VAL A 6 7.08 1.33 -1.62
N PHE A 7 7.14 2.06 -0.50
CA PHE A 7 7.09 1.48 0.83
C PHE A 7 5.65 1.50 1.32
N PHE A 8 4.94 0.40 1.11
CA PHE A 8 3.54 0.26 1.48
C PHE A 8 3.43 -0.04 2.98
N ARG A 9 2.80 0.86 3.73
CA ARG A 9 2.67 0.79 5.20
C ARG A 9 1.21 0.61 5.60
N GLN A 10 0.97 -0.37 6.46
CA GLN A 10 -0.35 -0.69 7.00
C GLN A 10 -0.31 -0.74 8.51
N THR A 11 -1.39 -0.32 9.15
CA THR A 11 -1.56 -0.40 10.60
C THR A 11 -2.96 -0.88 10.91
N TRP A 12 -3.06 -1.88 11.78
CA TRP A 12 -4.33 -2.37 12.34
C TRP A 12 -4.11 -2.81 13.79
N THR A 13 -5.18 -3.04 14.53
CA THR A 13 -5.10 -3.54 15.91
C THR A 13 -5.63 -4.97 15.95
N ASP A 14 -4.84 -5.88 16.50
CA ASP A 14 -5.24 -7.26 16.76
C ASP A 14 -5.14 -7.54 18.26
N GLU A 15 -6.28 -7.69 18.92
CA GLU A 15 -6.34 -7.86 20.37
C GLU A 15 -5.70 -9.16 20.86
N ARG A 16 -5.63 -10.17 19.99
CA ARG A 16 -5.03 -11.48 20.31
C ARG A 16 -3.51 -11.39 20.49
N LEU A 17 -2.90 -10.30 20.01
CA LEU A 17 -1.47 -10.06 20.07
C LEU A 17 -1.07 -9.02 21.12
N LYS A 18 -2.01 -8.62 22.00
CA LYS A 18 -1.67 -7.84 23.19
C LYS A 18 -0.73 -8.66 24.07
N PHE A 19 0.27 -8.00 24.62
CA PHE A 19 1.25 -8.63 25.50
C PHE A 19 1.62 -7.69 26.65
N SER A 20 2.20 -8.23 27.72
CA SER A 20 2.72 -7.44 28.83
C SER A 20 4.18 -7.77 29.06
N GLY A 21 5.02 -6.75 29.21
CA GLY A 21 6.46 -6.93 29.41
C GLY A 21 7.21 -5.60 29.39
N PRO A 22 8.54 -5.63 29.58
CA PRO A 22 9.37 -4.43 29.65
C PRO A 22 9.59 -3.76 28.29
N THR A 23 9.25 -4.43 27.19
CA THR A 23 9.44 -3.93 25.82
C THR A 23 8.13 -3.40 25.26
N GLU A 24 8.09 -2.15 24.81
CA GLU A 24 6.86 -1.57 24.23
C GLU A 24 6.55 -2.07 22.80
N ILE A 25 7.61 -2.46 22.05
CA ILE A 25 7.50 -2.84 20.64
C ILE A 25 8.29 -4.12 20.35
N LEU A 26 7.58 -5.19 20.00
CA LEU A 26 8.19 -6.41 19.47
C LEU A 26 8.50 -6.23 17.98
N ARG A 27 9.73 -6.53 17.59
CA ARG A 27 10.18 -6.54 16.19
C ARG A 27 10.27 -8.00 15.75
N LEU A 28 9.41 -8.41 14.83
CA LEU A 28 9.34 -9.80 14.39
C LEU A 28 10.20 -10.07 13.16
N ASN A 29 10.71 -11.30 13.07
CA ASN A 29 11.34 -11.82 11.86
C ASN A 29 10.29 -12.31 10.86
N ASN A 30 10.71 -12.55 9.61
CA ASN A 30 9.82 -12.96 8.52
C ASN A 30 9.07 -14.29 8.77
N LEU A 31 9.61 -15.18 9.59
CA LEU A 31 9.00 -16.48 9.92
C LEU A 31 7.77 -16.36 10.81
N MET A 32 7.73 -15.38 11.71
CA MET A 32 6.55 -15.15 12.53
C MET A 32 5.46 -14.38 11.78
N VAL A 33 5.83 -13.52 10.82
CA VAL A 33 4.87 -12.75 10.02
C VAL A 33 3.90 -13.65 9.26
N SER A 34 4.35 -14.80 8.76
CA SER A 34 3.49 -15.73 8.02
C SER A 34 2.45 -16.46 8.89
N LYS A 35 2.59 -16.41 10.22
CA LYS A 35 1.65 -17.01 11.17
C LYS A 35 0.60 -16.04 11.70
N ILE A 36 0.75 -14.76 11.40
CA ILE A 36 -0.15 -13.71 11.86
C ILE A 36 -1.05 -13.31 10.71
N TRP A 37 -2.34 -13.10 11.02
CA TRP A 37 -3.28 -12.59 10.03
C TRP A 37 -2.80 -11.23 9.50
N THR A 38 -2.79 -11.09 8.18
CA THR A 38 -2.46 -9.84 7.48
C THR A 38 -3.57 -9.53 6.49
N PRO A 39 -3.95 -8.25 6.32
CA PRO A 39 -4.99 -7.89 5.35
C PRO A 39 -4.55 -8.28 3.94
N ASP A 40 -5.48 -8.85 3.18
CA ASP A 40 -5.33 -9.34 1.82
C ASP A 40 -5.37 -8.21 0.77
N THR A 41 -4.58 -7.16 1.01
CA THR A 41 -4.56 -5.98 0.16
C THR A 41 -4.02 -6.31 -1.23
N PHE A 42 -4.81 -6.03 -2.26
CA PHE A 42 -4.43 -6.20 -3.66
C PHE A 42 -4.60 -4.91 -4.46
N PHE A 43 -3.79 -4.75 -5.50
CA PHE A 43 -3.89 -3.62 -6.44
C PHE A 43 -4.85 -3.96 -7.57
N ARG A 44 -6.00 -3.28 -7.62
CA ARG A 44 -7.11 -3.55 -8.56
C ARG A 44 -6.70 -3.31 -10.01
N ASN A 45 -5.92 -2.28 -10.26
CA ASN A 45 -5.36 -1.97 -11.58
C ASN A 45 -3.89 -2.37 -11.71
N GLY A 46 -3.38 -3.20 -10.80
CA GLY A 46 -2.02 -3.74 -10.91
C GLY A 46 -1.98 -4.86 -11.94
N LYS A 47 -1.17 -4.71 -12.99
CA LYS A 47 -0.93 -5.78 -13.98
C LYS A 47 0.14 -6.76 -13.50
N LYS A 48 1.20 -6.23 -12.89
CA LYS A 48 2.28 -7.02 -12.29
C LYS A 48 2.80 -6.29 -11.06
N SER A 49 2.87 -6.98 -9.93
CA SER A 49 3.44 -6.43 -8.69
C SER A 49 4.53 -7.36 -8.16
N ILE A 50 5.66 -6.80 -7.75
CA ILE A 50 6.83 -7.53 -7.26
C ILE A 50 7.07 -7.12 -5.81
N ALA A 51 7.05 -8.10 -4.90
CA ALA A 51 7.54 -7.92 -3.54
C ALA A 51 9.04 -8.16 -3.48
N HIS A 52 9.80 -7.18 -3.01
CA HIS A 52 11.27 -7.27 -2.95
C HIS A 52 11.72 -8.25 -1.87
N ASN A 53 12.61 -9.18 -2.23
CA ASN A 53 13.04 -10.27 -1.36
C ASN A 53 14.56 -10.50 -1.24
N MET A 54 15.38 -9.57 -1.75
CA MET A 54 16.85 -9.68 -1.73
C MET A 54 17.47 -8.67 -0.75
N THR A 55 18.39 -9.06 0.14
CA THR A 55 18.90 -10.43 0.45
C THR A 55 17.95 -11.24 1.35
N THR A 56 16.96 -10.59 1.96
CA THR A 56 15.86 -11.20 2.71
C THR A 56 14.53 -10.52 2.32
N PRO A 57 13.36 -11.13 2.59
CA PRO A 57 12.08 -10.46 2.37
C PRO A 57 12.04 -9.09 3.05
N ASN A 58 11.83 -8.02 2.25
CA ASN A 58 11.78 -6.63 2.72
C ASN A 58 10.43 -6.33 3.37
N LYS A 59 10.15 -7.06 4.45
CA LYS A 59 8.97 -6.98 5.28
C LYS A 59 9.40 -6.59 6.68
N LEU A 60 8.83 -5.52 7.20
CA LEU A 60 9.00 -5.10 8.59
C LEU A 60 7.68 -5.27 9.30
N PHE A 61 7.70 -5.96 10.44
CA PHE A 61 6.53 -6.21 11.26
C PHE A 61 6.82 -5.86 12.72
N ARG A 62 6.04 -4.93 13.26
CA ARG A 62 6.16 -4.45 14.64
C ARG A 62 4.83 -4.59 15.35
N ILE A 63 4.84 -5.14 16.56
CA ILE A 63 3.67 -5.25 17.42
C ILE A 63 3.90 -4.34 18.63
N MET A 64 3.03 -3.35 18.81
CA MET A 64 2.96 -2.53 20.01
C MET A 64 2.24 -3.29 21.12
N GLN A 65 2.55 -2.97 22.37
CA GLN A 65 2.00 -3.64 23.56
C GLN A 65 0.45 -3.71 23.60
N ASN A 66 -0.22 -2.69 23.05
CA ASN A 66 -1.68 -2.63 22.94
C ASN A 66 -2.29 -3.49 21.81
N GLY A 67 -1.48 -4.28 21.10
CA GLY A 67 -1.91 -5.11 19.98
C GLY A 67 -1.95 -4.38 18.64
N THR A 68 -1.55 -3.12 18.57
CA THR A 68 -1.39 -2.41 17.29
C THR A 68 -0.21 -2.99 16.53
N ILE A 69 -0.42 -3.26 15.24
CA ILE A 69 0.55 -3.83 14.33
C ILE A 69 0.94 -2.78 13.31
N LEU A 70 2.23 -2.62 13.06
CA LEU A 70 2.76 -1.92 11.89
C LEU A 70 3.40 -2.94 10.95
N TYR A 71 2.84 -3.06 9.76
CA TYR A 71 3.36 -3.87 8.68
C TYR A 71 3.83 -2.97 7.54
N THR A 72 5.06 -3.16 7.10
CA THR A 72 5.64 -2.40 5.97
C THR A 72 6.28 -3.37 4.98
N MET A 73 6.05 -3.13 3.70
CA MET A 73 6.71 -3.87 2.63
C MET A 73 7.19 -2.94 1.52
N ARG A 74 8.30 -3.29 0.87
CA ARG A 74 8.73 -2.65 -0.37
C ARG A 74 8.14 -3.39 -1.56
N LEU A 75 7.46 -2.65 -2.44
CA LEU A 75 6.81 -3.19 -3.63
C LEU A 75 7.25 -2.40 -4.87
N THR A 76 7.43 -3.09 -5.98
CA THR A 76 7.39 -2.49 -7.33
C THR A 76 6.06 -2.86 -7.96
N ILE A 77 5.27 -1.86 -8.36
CA ILE A 77 3.93 -2.06 -8.91
C ILE A 77 3.93 -1.51 -10.33
N ASN A 78 3.64 -2.38 -11.30
CA ASN A 78 3.22 -1.99 -12.64
C ASN A 78 1.69 -1.92 -12.64
N ALA A 79 1.17 -0.71 -12.81
CA ALA A 79 -0.25 -0.42 -12.82
C ALA A 79 -0.72 0.07 -14.19
N ASP A 80 -1.96 -0.26 -14.50
CA ASP A 80 -2.64 0.21 -15.69
C ASP A 80 -3.01 1.69 -15.52
N CYS A 81 -2.71 2.47 -16.56
CA CYS A 81 -3.07 3.88 -16.67
C CYS A 81 -3.72 4.10 -18.04
N PRO A 82 -5.04 4.33 -18.10
CA PRO A 82 -5.76 4.57 -19.34
C PRO A 82 -5.51 6.01 -19.81
N MET A 83 -4.44 6.21 -20.58
CA MET A 83 -4.08 7.50 -21.17
C MET A 83 -4.98 7.84 -22.36
N ARG A 84 -5.34 9.12 -22.51
CA ARG A 84 -6.11 9.62 -23.67
C ARG A 84 -5.23 10.59 -24.46
N LEU A 85 -4.64 10.10 -25.54
CA LEU A 85 -3.63 10.81 -26.34
C LEU A 85 -4.23 11.77 -27.38
N VAL A 86 -5.28 12.50 -27.02
CA VAL A 86 -6.01 13.36 -27.97
C VAL A 86 -5.18 14.58 -28.39
N ASN A 87 -4.39 15.12 -27.45
CA ASN A 87 -3.61 16.35 -27.64
C ASN A 87 -2.10 16.10 -27.65
N PHE A 88 -1.65 14.89 -28.04
CA PHE A 88 -0.23 14.53 -28.00
C PHE A 88 0.64 15.54 -28.78
N PRO A 89 1.78 16.02 -28.22
CA PRO A 89 2.38 15.69 -26.91
C PRO A 89 1.98 16.64 -25.77
N MET A 90 1.02 17.56 -25.99
CA MET A 90 0.56 18.58 -25.03
C MET A 90 -0.64 18.09 -24.22
N ASP A 91 -0.58 16.87 -23.71
CA ASP A 91 -1.63 16.24 -22.92
C ASP A 91 -1.25 16.06 -21.45
N GLY A 92 -2.27 15.93 -20.59
CA GLY A 92 -2.12 15.65 -19.17
C GLY A 92 -2.89 14.39 -18.81
N HIS A 93 -2.29 13.53 -17.99
CA HIS A 93 -2.87 12.23 -17.65
C HIS A 93 -2.95 12.06 -16.12
N ALA A 94 -4.08 11.56 -15.63
CA ALA A 94 -4.24 11.13 -14.25
C ALA A 94 -4.14 9.60 -14.19
N CYS A 95 -3.01 9.09 -13.71
CA CYS A 95 -2.78 7.65 -13.56
C CYS A 95 -3.18 7.18 -12.16
N PRO A 96 -4.26 6.40 -11.99
CA PRO A 96 -4.71 5.98 -10.68
C PRO A 96 -3.85 4.81 -10.16
N LEU A 97 -3.73 4.71 -8.83
CA LEU A 97 -3.38 3.47 -8.14
C LEU A 97 -4.53 3.09 -7.23
N LYS A 98 -5.19 1.97 -7.51
CA LYS A 98 -6.36 1.52 -6.76
C LYS A 98 -6.01 0.25 -6.01
N PHE A 99 -6.25 0.22 -4.70
CA PHE A 99 -6.06 -0.98 -3.88
C PHE A 99 -7.21 -1.14 -2.89
N GLY A 100 -7.38 -2.36 -2.38
CA GLY A 100 -8.37 -2.69 -1.37
C GLY A 100 -8.23 -4.14 -0.92
N SER A 101 -9.14 -4.60 -0.07
CA SER A 101 -9.24 -6.02 0.26
C SER A 101 -9.84 -6.81 -0.91
N TYR A 102 -9.33 -8.03 -1.11
CA TYR A 102 -9.79 -8.94 -2.15
C TYR A 102 -11.05 -9.71 -1.72
N ALA A 103 -11.03 -10.28 -0.53
CA ALA A 103 -12.06 -11.17 0.00
C ALA A 103 -13.02 -10.49 0.99
N TYR A 104 -12.56 -9.46 1.71
CA TYR A 104 -13.34 -8.89 2.80
C TYR A 104 -14.19 -7.70 2.33
N PRO A 105 -15.53 -7.74 2.54
CA PRO A 105 -16.41 -6.63 2.24
C PRO A 105 -16.23 -5.48 3.25
N LYS A 106 -16.88 -4.35 2.96
CA LYS A 106 -16.86 -3.15 3.82
C LYS A 106 -17.35 -3.41 5.26
N SER A 107 -18.20 -4.42 5.47
CA SER A 107 -18.67 -4.81 6.80
C SER A 107 -17.58 -5.47 7.65
N GLU A 108 -16.49 -5.95 7.04
CA GLU A 108 -15.42 -6.67 7.72
C GLU A 108 -14.12 -5.85 7.77
N ILE A 109 -13.72 -5.25 6.65
CA ILE A 109 -12.51 -4.42 6.57
C ILE A 109 -12.81 -3.06 5.98
N ILE A 110 -12.37 -2.01 6.69
CA ILE A 110 -12.41 -0.63 6.22
C ILE A 110 -10.98 -0.08 6.18
N TYR A 111 -10.55 0.38 5.01
CA TYR A 111 -9.27 1.06 4.85
C TYR A 111 -9.41 2.56 5.13
N THR A 112 -8.46 3.12 5.88
CA THR A 112 -8.39 4.55 6.18
C THR A 112 -6.96 5.08 6.05
N TRP A 113 -6.83 6.34 5.65
CA TRP A 113 -5.55 7.01 5.54
C TRP A 113 -5.06 7.52 6.90
N LYS A 114 -3.92 7.02 7.38
CA LYS A 114 -3.41 7.29 8.74
C LYS A 114 -3.18 8.78 9.05
N LYS A 115 -2.65 9.54 8.10
CA LYS A 115 -2.40 10.99 8.24
C LYS A 115 -3.44 11.82 7.48
N GLY A 116 -4.59 11.21 7.12
CA GLY A 116 -5.56 11.80 6.19
C GLY A 116 -5.08 11.78 4.72
N PRO A 117 -5.95 12.19 3.78
CA PRO A 117 -5.68 12.08 2.34
C PRO A 117 -4.50 12.94 1.87
N LEU A 118 -4.28 14.11 2.48
CA LEU A 118 -3.24 15.06 2.05
C LEU A 118 -1.81 14.64 2.41
N HIS A 119 -1.63 13.89 3.50
CA HIS A 119 -0.30 13.61 4.06
C HIS A 119 0.07 12.12 4.11
N SER A 120 -0.83 11.21 3.71
CA SER A 120 -0.55 9.77 3.79
C SER A 120 0.26 9.23 2.60
N VAL A 121 0.29 9.96 1.49
CA VAL A 121 1.07 9.60 0.30
C VAL A 121 2.15 10.67 0.08
N GLU A 122 3.38 10.30 0.38
CA GLU A 122 4.56 11.16 0.28
C GLU A 122 5.40 10.69 -0.91
N VAL A 123 5.69 11.60 -1.86
CA VAL A 123 6.56 11.35 -3.00
C VAL A 123 7.82 12.21 -2.84
N PRO A 124 9.00 11.62 -2.57
CA PRO A 124 10.25 12.37 -2.48
C PRO A 124 10.56 13.06 -3.81
N GLN A 125 10.93 14.34 -3.79
CA GLN A 125 11.26 15.10 -5.00
C GLN A 125 12.41 14.47 -5.81
N GLU A 126 13.38 13.86 -5.12
CA GLU A 126 14.53 13.19 -5.73
C GLU A 126 14.20 11.81 -6.35
N SER A 127 12.98 11.31 -6.16
CA SER A 127 12.60 9.95 -6.57
C SER A 127 11.90 9.85 -7.93
N SER A 128 11.84 10.94 -8.70
CA SER A 128 11.24 10.94 -10.03
C SER A 128 12.19 10.35 -11.08
N SER A 129 11.80 9.21 -11.66
CA SER A 129 12.51 8.55 -12.76
C SER A 129 11.79 8.70 -14.11
N LEU A 130 11.06 9.80 -14.30
CA LEU A 130 10.23 10.04 -15.48
C LEU A 130 11.05 10.69 -16.61
N LEU A 131 10.98 10.11 -17.81
CA LEU A 131 11.74 10.59 -18.98
C LEU A 131 10.95 11.57 -19.85
N GLN A 132 9.63 11.38 -19.97
CA GLN A 132 8.75 12.10 -20.89
C GLN A 132 7.64 12.88 -20.19
N TYR A 133 7.53 12.74 -18.87
CA TYR A 133 6.43 13.29 -18.08
C TYR A 133 6.98 13.99 -16.85
N ASP A 134 6.26 15.02 -16.41
CA ASP A 134 6.48 15.67 -15.13
C ASP A 134 5.39 15.26 -14.14
N LEU A 135 5.78 14.85 -12.94
CA LEU A 135 4.83 14.59 -11.87
C LEU A 135 4.44 15.92 -11.21
N ILE A 136 3.29 16.46 -11.63
CA ILE A 136 2.76 17.73 -11.09
C ILE A 136 2.23 17.57 -9.66
N GLY A 137 1.71 16.39 -9.30
CA GLY A 137 1.22 16.10 -7.97
C GLY A 137 0.39 14.84 -7.90
N GLN A 138 -0.15 14.57 -6.70
CA GLN A 138 -0.98 13.42 -6.40
C GLN A 138 -2.25 13.84 -5.67
N THR A 139 -3.36 13.16 -5.97
CA THR A 139 -4.62 13.31 -5.25
C THR A 139 -5.02 11.96 -4.67
N VAL A 140 -5.52 11.97 -3.44
CA VAL A 140 -5.88 10.77 -2.70
C VAL A 140 -7.35 10.83 -2.35
N SER A 141 -8.08 9.77 -2.69
CA SER A 141 -9.50 9.60 -2.36
C SER A 141 -9.76 8.20 -1.80
N SER A 142 -10.97 8.01 -1.26
CA SER A 142 -11.46 6.72 -0.80
C SER A 142 -12.82 6.47 -1.41
N GLU A 143 -13.05 5.27 -1.94
CA GLU A 143 -14.29 4.90 -2.62
C GLU A 143 -14.74 3.51 -2.14
N THR A 144 -16.06 3.29 -2.08
CA THR A 144 -16.62 1.95 -1.85
C THR A 144 -17.02 1.37 -3.21
N ILE A 145 -16.39 0.25 -3.58
CA ILE A 145 -16.65 -0.43 -4.85
C ILE A 145 -17.33 -1.77 -4.55
N LYS A 146 -18.45 -2.05 -5.22
CA LYS A 146 -19.09 -3.37 -5.17
C LYS A 146 -18.21 -4.39 -5.89
N SER A 147 -17.86 -5.48 -5.21
CA SER A 147 -17.12 -6.59 -5.80
C SER A 147 -18.08 -7.71 -6.18
N ASN A 148 -17.75 -8.49 -7.21
CA ASN A 148 -18.54 -9.69 -7.54
C ASN A 148 -18.40 -10.80 -6.47
N THR A 149 -17.43 -10.66 -5.56
CA THR A 149 -17.17 -11.57 -4.45
C THR A 149 -17.96 -11.24 -3.18
N GLY A 150 -18.76 -10.17 -3.17
CA GLY A 150 -19.58 -9.72 -2.03
C GLY A 150 -19.92 -8.24 -2.09
#